data_AF-A0A3D1UWP5-F1
#
_entry.id   AF-A0A3D1UWP5-F1
#
_cell.length_a   1.000
_cell.length_b   1.000
_cell.length_c   1.000
_cell.angle_alpha   90.00
_cell.angle_beta   90.00
_cell.angle_gamma   90.00
#
_symmetry.space_group_name_H-M   'P 1'
#
loop_
_entity.id
_entity.type
_entity.pdbx_description
1 polymer ?
#
loop_
_entity_poly.entity_id
_entity_poly.type
_entity_poly.pdbx_seq_one_letter_code
_entity_poly.pdbx_strand_id
1 'polypeptide(L)'
;MNTRTLVCLTALLVSAFSFAEAQDVVSLPKETPYADDATGAVFPARIGSFAKTNVTKNLNPYYGTVIRYANDYGSSADVYIYALDLKTVNLSAEQWRKHYDEVKGNIAHLTGKSVPLGEIAVLEEFTMKVPDEIVKRQMLASDLVGRRCSFSFSIGEDPFFSELVIFPVGSRIVKLRVTYSREITSEKANALKFLEAVCREFFEKVEFVPDKPDSQPLK
;
A
#
# COMPACT_ATOMS: atom_id res chain seq x y z
N MET A 1 0.49 44.48 64.61
CA MET A 1 1.83 44.43 63.98
C MET A 1 1.73 43.65 62.70
N ASN A 2 2.09 44.27 61.58
CA ASN A 2 2.18 43.72 60.23
C ASN A 2 3.33 42.70 60.10
N THR A 3 3.14 41.66 59.27
CA THR A 3 3.93 41.26 58.06
C THR A 3 3.55 39.83 57.65
N ARG A 4 2.79 39.60 56.56
CA ARG A 4 3.20 39.45 55.13
C ARG A 4 4.01 38.17 54.77
N THR A 5 3.29 37.26 54.11
CA THR A 5 3.60 36.57 52.82
C THR A 5 4.72 35.52 52.72
N LEU A 6 4.36 34.27 52.34
CA LEU A 6 4.87 33.51 51.17
C LEU A 6 4.17 32.13 51.10
N VAL A 7 3.14 31.94 50.26
CA VAL A 7 3.16 31.20 48.98
C VAL A 7 4.02 29.93 48.99
N CYS A 8 3.36 28.77 48.97
CA CYS A 8 3.72 27.68 48.05
C CYS A 8 2.48 26.84 47.77
N LEU A 9 1.75 27.26 46.73
CA LEU A 9 0.68 26.51 46.09
C LEU A 9 1.34 25.43 45.23
N THR A 10 1.66 24.27 45.80
CA THR A 10 1.98 23.09 44.98
C THR A 10 0.68 22.38 44.63
N ALA A 11 0.04 22.90 43.58
CA ALA A 11 -0.84 22.12 42.74
C ALA A 11 -0.03 20.91 42.24
N LEU A 12 -0.23 19.76 42.88
CA LEU A 12 0.14 18.47 42.33
C LEU A 12 -0.75 18.28 41.10
N LEU A 13 -0.21 18.73 39.97
CA LEU A 13 -0.53 18.30 38.64
C LEU A 13 -0.79 16.79 38.69
N VAL A 14 -2.08 16.42 38.64
CA VAL A 14 -2.47 15.16 38.04
C VAL A 14 -1.98 15.28 36.62
N SER A 15 -0.79 14.75 36.38
CA SER A 15 -0.31 14.41 35.07
C SER A 15 -1.39 13.56 34.45
N ALA A 16 -2.27 14.20 33.68
CA ALA A 16 -3.03 13.53 32.65
C ALA A 16 -1.95 12.87 31.78
N PHE A 17 -1.65 11.61 32.10
CA PHE A 17 -1.07 10.71 31.14
C PHE A 17 -2.07 10.75 29.99
N SER A 18 -1.73 11.55 28.97
CA SER A 18 -2.17 11.26 27.63
C SER A 18 -1.67 9.85 27.36
N PHE A 19 -2.50 8.86 27.70
CA PHE A 19 -2.44 7.58 27.04
C PHE A 19 -2.57 7.94 25.57
N ALA A 20 -1.45 7.94 24.86
CA ALA A 20 -1.50 7.58 23.46
C ALA A 20 -2.24 6.24 23.48
N GLU A 21 -3.51 6.26 23.09
CA GLU A 21 -4.32 5.06 22.92
C GLU A 21 -3.40 4.04 22.27
N ALA A 22 -3.11 2.96 23.01
CA ALA A 22 -2.32 1.88 22.44
C ALA A 22 -3.04 1.50 21.15
N GLN A 23 -2.37 1.67 20.02
CA GLN A 23 -2.95 1.30 18.75
C GLN A 23 -3.21 -0.20 18.84
N ASP A 24 -4.47 -0.56 19.02
CA ASP A 24 -4.86 -1.96 19.08
C ASP A 24 -4.62 -2.55 17.69
N VAL A 25 -3.62 -3.42 17.65
CA VAL A 25 -3.21 -4.15 16.47
C VAL A 25 -3.60 -5.60 16.68
N VAL A 26 -4.49 -6.10 15.83
CA VAL A 26 -4.96 -7.48 15.88
C VAL A 26 -4.30 -8.28 14.77
N SER A 27 -3.60 -9.36 15.14
CA SER A 27 -3.10 -10.37 14.21
C SER A 27 -4.18 -11.41 13.94
N LEU A 28 -4.50 -11.66 12.67
CA LEU A 28 -5.54 -12.60 12.25
C LEU A 28 -4.94 -13.88 11.65
N PRO A 29 -5.70 -14.99 11.55
CA PRO A 29 -5.19 -16.27 11.08
C PRO A 29 -4.59 -16.22 9.67
N LYS A 30 -3.42 -16.83 9.50
CA LYS A 30 -2.65 -16.83 8.24
C LYS A 30 -3.12 -17.85 7.20
N GLU A 31 -3.61 -19.02 7.64
CA GLU A 31 -3.95 -20.14 6.74
C GLU A 31 -5.39 -20.13 6.20
N THR A 32 -6.24 -19.21 6.67
CA THR A 32 -7.63 -19.07 6.21
C THR A 32 -7.76 -17.87 5.29
N PRO A 33 -8.68 -17.85 4.31
CA PRO A 33 -9.01 -16.62 3.59
C PRO A 33 -9.35 -15.47 4.54
N TYR A 34 -9.03 -14.24 4.16
CA TYR A 34 -9.35 -13.03 4.91
C TYR A 34 -10.34 -12.18 4.13
N ALA A 35 -11.49 -11.87 4.72
CA ALA A 35 -12.43 -10.92 4.16
C ALA A 35 -12.21 -9.55 4.80
N ASP A 36 -11.99 -8.51 3.99
CA ASP A 36 -11.86 -7.15 4.47
C ASP A 36 -13.24 -6.48 4.55
N ASP A 37 -13.66 -6.12 5.76
CA ASP A 37 -14.99 -5.54 6.00
C ASP A 37 -15.20 -4.19 5.30
N ALA A 38 -14.12 -3.43 5.09
CA ALA A 38 -14.21 -2.06 4.57
C ALA A 38 -14.39 -2.02 3.04
N THR A 39 -13.82 -3.00 2.34
CA THR A 39 -13.86 -3.08 0.89
C THR A 39 -14.72 -4.23 0.36
N GLY A 40 -15.04 -5.22 1.20
CA GLY A 40 -15.75 -6.43 0.82
C GLY A 40 -14.89 -7.46 0.08
N ALA A 41 -13.61 -7.17 -0.17
CA ALA A 41 -12.70 -8.06 -0.89
C ALA A 41 -12.32 -9.29 -0.05
N VAL A 42 -12.16 -10.44 -0.71
CA VAL A 42 -11.74 -11.68 -0.07
C VAL A 42 -10.35 -12.06 -0.56
N PHE A 43 -9.40 -12.11 0.36
CA PHE A 43 -8.01 -12.44 0.09
C PHE A 43 -7.74 -13.91 0.43
N PRO A 44 -7.50 -14.78 -0.58
CA PRO A 44 -7.25 -16.19 -0.37
C PRO A 44 -6.01 -16.43 0.50
N ALA A 45 -5.93 -17.61 1.13
CA ALA A 45 -4.74 -18.03 1.85
C ALA A 45 -3.52 -18.24 0.93
N ARG A 46 -3.75 -18.51 -0.37
CA ARG A 46 -2.69 -18.65 -1.38
C ARG A 46 -3.11 -18.00 -2.70
N ILE A 47 -2.16 -17.32 -3.35
CA ILE A 47 -2.32 -16.71 -4.68
C ILE A 47 -1.10 -17.11 -5.51
N GLY A 48 -1.27 -18.07 -6.41
CA GLY A 48 -0.14 -18.65 -7.15
C GLY A 48 0.89 -19.28 -6.20
N SER A 49 2.15 -18.88 -6.32
CA SER A 49 3.24 -19.33 -5.43
C SER A 49 3.26 -18.63 -4.07
N PHE A 50 2.51 -17.53 -3.90
CA PHE A 50 2.49 -16.76 -2.67
C PHE A 50 1.51 -17.36 -1.65
N ALA A 51 2.01 -17.69 -0.47
CA ALA A 51 1.21 -18.08 0.69
C ALA A 51 1.10 -16.91 1.67
N LYS A 52 -0.08 -16.72 2.23
CA LYS A 52 -0.32 -15.69 3.23
C LYS A 52 0.43 -16.03 4.51
N THR A 53 1.21 -15.09 5.02
CA THR A 53 2.04 -15.28 6.21
C THR A 53 1.44 -14.60 7.44
N ASN A 54 0.74 -13.48 7.25
CA ASN A 54 0.19 -12.70 8.34
C ASN A 54 -0.89 -11.73 7.84
N VAL A 55 -1.88 -11.44 8.70
CA VAL A 55 -2.79 -10.31 8.52
C VAL A 55 -2.75 -9.48 9.79
N THR A 56 -2.52 -8.19 9.63
CA THR A 56 -2.49 -7.22 10.72
C THR A 56 -3.56 -6.17 10.47
N LYS A 57 -4.54 -6.06 11.35
CA LYS A 57 -5.58 -5.04 11.31
C LYS A 57 -5.30 -4.01 12.41
N ASN A 58 -5.06 -2.76 12.03
CA ASN A 58 -5.00 -1.65 12.95
C ASN A 58 -6.41 -1.05 13.07
N LEU A 59 -6.88 -0.82 14.30
CA LEU A 59 -8.20 -0.19 14.51
C LEU A 59 -8.27 1.24 13.97
N ASN A 60 -7.12 1.93 13.89
CA ASN A 60 -7.05 3.22 13.24
C ASN A 60 -6.98 3.04 11.70
N PRO A 61 -8.01 3.51 10.97
CA PRO A 61 -8.13 3.32 9.52
C PRO A 61 -7.04 4.01 8.68
N TYR A 62 -6.28 4.96 9.23
CA TYR A 62 -5.12 5.56 8.55
C TYR A 62 -3.97 4.57 8.36
N TYR A 63 -3.77 3.67 9.33
CA TYR A 63 -2.81 2.57 9.20
C TYR A 63 -3.49 1.36 8.55
N GLY A 64 -4.76 1.14 8.88
CA GLY A 64 -5.63 0.19 8.22
C GLY A 64 -5.17 -1.27 8.35
N THR A 65 -5.39 -2.05 7.29
CA THR A 65 -5.08 -3.48 7.25
C THR A 65 -3.86 -3.73 6.37
N VAL A 66 -2.97 -4.62 6.83
CA VAL A 66 -1.85 -5.15 6.04
C VAL A 66 -1.97 -6.67 5.96
N ILE A 67 -2.05 -7.19 4.74
CA ILE A 67 -2.12 -8.62 4.43
C ILE A 67 -0.78 -8.97 3.77
N ARG A 68 0.00 -9.83 4.41
CA ARG A 68 1.34 -10.20 3.96
C ARG A 68 1.35 -11.59 3.38
N TYR A 69 2.02 -11.73 2.26
CA TYR A 69 2.30 -12.97 1.59
C TYR A 69 3.81 -13.13 1.37
N ALA A 70 4.26 -14.36 1.30
CA ALA A 70 5.61 -14.71 0.87
C ALA A 70 5.58 -16.00 0.06
N ASN A 71 6.62 -16.27 -0.70
CA ASN A 71 6.82 -17.56 -1.33
C ASN A 71 8.14 -18.20 -0.89
N ASP A 72 8.33 -19.45 -1.28
CA ASP A 72 9.49 -20.25 -0.88
C ASP A 72 10.82 -19.76 -1.50
N TYR A 73 10.76 -18.83 -2.47
CA TYR A 73 11.91 -18.23 -3.13
C TYR A 73 12.37 -16.90 -2.49
N GLY A 74 11.78 -16.51 -1.36
CA GLY A 74 12.12 -15.28 -0.65
C GLY A 74 11.45 -14.02 -1.19
N SER A 75 10.56 -14.13 -2.17
CA SER A 75 9.74 -13.00 -2.60
C SER A 75 8.64 -12.71 -1.59
N SER A 76 8.32 -11.43 -1.45
CA SER A 76 7.27 -10.94 -0.55
C SER A 76 6.23 -10.13 -1.31
N ALA A 77 4.98 -10.20 -0.86
CA ALA A 77 3.88 -9.45 -1.43
C ALA A 77 2.95 -8.95 -0.32
N ASP A 78 2.76 -7.65 -0.26
CA ASP A 78 1.93 -6.99 0.74
C ASP A 78 0.74 -6.29 0.08
N VAL A 79 -0.44 -6.45 0.69
CA VAL A 79 -1.64 -5.68 0.37
C VAL A 79 -1.96 -4.77 1.56
N TYR A 80 -1.99 -3.47 1.32
CA TYR A 80 -2.33 -2.45 2.30
C TYR A 80 -3.70 -1.87 1.95
N ILE A 81 -4.60 -1.79 2.94
CA ILE A 81 -5.93 -1.19 2.80
C ILE A 81 -6.08 -0.13 3.88
N TYR A 82 -6.15 1.14 3.51
CA TYR A 82 -6.16 2.25 4.47
C TYR A 82 -6.90 3.47 3.92
N ALA A 83 -7.21 4.43 4.80
CA ALA A 83 -7.83 5.70 4.42
C ALA A 83 -6.79 6.83 4.34
N LEU A 84 -6.99 7.78 3.42
CA LEU A 84 -6.20 9.03 3.38
C LEU A 84 -6.74 10.10 4.33
N ASP A 85 -8.05 10.05 4.62
CA ASP A 85 -8.72 10.85 5.64
C ASP A 85 -10.01 10.16 6.12
N LEU A 86 -10.53 10.58 7.29
CA LEU A 86 -11.72 9.95 7.89
C LEU A 86 -13.07 10.52 7.40
N LYS A 87 -13.05 11.62 6.64
CA LYS A 87 -14.25 12.39 6.29
C LYS A 87 -14.71 12.13 4.86
N THR A 88 -13.79 11.70 4.00
CA THR A 88 -14.03 11.45 2.59
C THR A 88 -14.76 10.13 2.42
N VAL A 89 -15.95 10.19 1.85
CA VAL A 89 -16.77 9.01 1.53
C VAL A 89 -16.29 8.35 0.23
N ASN A 90 -15.88 9.16 -0.76
CA ASN A 90 -15.32 8.70 -2.03
C ASN A 90 -14.10 9.53 -2.39
N LEU A 91 -12.96 8.89 -2.59
CA LEU A 91 -11.73 9.57 -3.01
C LEU A 91 -11.86 10.10 -4.44
N SER A 92 -11.54 11.37 -4.62
CA SER A 92 -11.49 11.98 -5.96
C SER A 92 -10.29 11.44 -6.76
N ALA A 93 -10.40 11.53 -8.08
CA ALA A 93 -9.31 11.14 -8.98
C ALA A 93 -8.00 11.88 -8.70
N GLU A 94 -8.09 13.14 -8.28
CA GLU A 94 -6.94 13.96 -7.92
C GLU A 94 -6.28 13.47 -6.63
N GLN A 95 -7.07 13.17 -5.59
CA GLN A 95 -6.56 12.75 -4.27
C GLN A 95 -5.73 11.47 -4.36
N TRP A 96 -6.26 10.42 -4.98
CA TRP A 96 -5.53 9.14 -5.03
C TRP A 96 -4.33 9.20 -5.99
N ARG A 97 -4.39 9.99 -7.07
CA ARG A 97 -3.24 10.17 -7.98
C ARG A 97 -2.10 10.92 -7.31
N LYS A 98 -2.42 12.01 -6.61
CA LYS A 98 -1.45 12.74 -5.80
C LYS A 98 -0.77 11.81 -4.79
N HIS A 99 -1.58 11.00 -4.09
CA HIS A 99 -1.07 10.02 -3.14
C HIS A 99 -0.19 8.95 -3.81
N TYR A 100 -0.54 8.48 -5.01
CA TYR A 100 0.33 7.57 -5.78
C TYR A 100 1.68 8.22 -6.08
N ASP A 101 1.69 9.47 -6.56
CA ASP A 101 2.92 10.18 -6.90
C ASP A 101 3.78 10.43 -5.65
N GLU A 102 3.16 10.75 -4.52
CA GLU A 102 3.83 10.86 -3.22
C GLU A 102 4.47 9.54 -2.77
N VAL A 103 3.73 8.42 -2.84
CA VAL A 103 4.26 7.10 -2.45
C VAL A 103 5.37 6.65 -3.40
N LYS A 104 5.20 6.80 -4.71
CA LYS A 104 6.23 6.51 -5.72
C LYS A 104 7.50 7.33 -5.45
N GLY A 105 7.33 8.63 -5.25
CA GLY A 105 8.42 9.55 -4.94
C GLY A 105 9.14 9.15 -3.65
N ASN A 106 8.39 8.87 -2.59
CA ASN A 106 8.99 8.41 -1.32
C ASN A 106 9.80 7.13 -1.50
N ILE A 107 9.30 6.16 -2.27
CA ILE A 107 10.02 4.91 -2.56
C ILE A 107 11.30 5.19 -3.34
N ALA A 108 11.26 5.98 -4.41
CA ALA A 108 12.43 6.28 -5.23
C ALA A 108 13.55 6.99 -4.45
N HIS A 109 13.20 7.72 -3.38
CA HIS A 109 14.16 8.42 -2.52
C HIS A 109 14.44 7.69 -1.20
N LEU A 110 14.00 6.43 -1.04
CA LEU A 110 14.35 5.65 0.14
C LEU A 110 15.86 5.44 0.18
N THR A 111 16.49 6.00 1.20
CA THR A 111 17.89 5.76 1.51
C THR A 111 17.95 4.88 2.76
N GLY A 112 18.70 3.78 2.68
CA GLY A 112 18.83 2.84 3.78
C GLY A 112 19.63 3.44 4.94
N LYS A 113 19.01 3.60 6.13
CA LYS A 113 19.75 3.91 7.37
C LYS A 113 20.21 2.66 8.13
N SER A 114 19.54 1.52 7.94
CA SER A 114 19.75 0.27 8.69
C SER A 114 20.08 -0.95 7.82
N VAL A 115 19.79 -0.89 6.53
CA VAL A 115 20.08 -1.92 5.53
C VAL A 115 20.74 -1.22 4.36
N PRO A 116 21.84 -1.73 3.78
CA PRO A 116 22.50 -1.12 2.63
C PRO A 116 21.60 -1.28 1.40
N LEU A 117 20.67 -0.33 1.24
CA LEU A 117 19.80 -0.23 0.08
C LEU A 117 20.57 0.53 -1.00
N GLY A 118 20.77 -0.11 -2.14
CA GLY A 118 21.34 0.54 -3.33
C GLY A 118 20.40 1.61 -3.89
N GLU A 119 20.86 2.31 -4.92
CA GLU A 119 20.02 3.26 -5.65
C GLU A 119 18.77 2.55 -6.20
N ILE A 120 17.62 3.23 -6.11
CA ILE A 120 16.33 2.73 -6.57
C ILE A 120 16.03 3.39 -7.91
N ALA A 121 16.03 2.60 -8.98
CA ALA A 121 15.65 3.05 -10.31
C ALA A 121 14.18 2.77 -10.59
N VAL A 122 13.48 3.77 -11.13
CA VAL A 122 12.14 3.60 -11.72
C VAL A 122 12.31 3.06 -13.14
N LEU A 123 11.67 1.94 -13.45
CA LEU A 123 11.83 1.25 -14.74
C LEU A 123 10.67 1.53 -15.69
N GLU A 124 9.45 1.24 -15.25
CA GLU A 124 8.26 1.28 -16.08
C GLU A 124 7.09 1.81 -15.24
N GLU A 125 6.24 2.63 -15.87
CA GLU A 125 4.97 3.07 -15.29
C GLU A 125 3.82 2.63 -16.18
N PHE A 126 2.69 2.30 -15.55
CA PHE A 126 1.51 1.84 -16.22
C PHE A 126 0.28 2.49 -15.61
N THR A 127 -0.67 2.84 -16.46
CA THR A 127 -2.05 3.08 -16.06
C THR A 127 -2.77 1.75 -15.91
N MET A 128 -3.52 1.60 -14.81
CA MET A 128 -4.42 0.47 -14.63
C MET A 128 -5.79 0.85 -15.16
N LYS A 129 -6.20 0.18 -16.22
CA LYS A 129 -7.48 0.42 -16.90
C LYS A 129 -8.41 -0.76 -16.77
N VAL A 130 -9.71 -0.49 -16.81
CA VAL A 130 -10.75 -1.50 -17.02
C VAL A 130 -11.48 -1.24 -18.34
N PRO A 131 -11.89 -2.28 -19.07
CA PRO A 131 -12.69 -2.13 -20.27
C PRO A 131 -14.04 -1.38 -20.04
N ASP A 132 -14.52 -0.67 -21.06
CA ASP A 132 -15.75 0.14 -21.01
C ASP A 132 -16.99 -0.67 -20.59
N GLU A 133 -17.09 -1.93 -21.00
CA GLU A 133 -18.17 -2.82 -20.60
C GLU A 133 -18.16 -3.13 -19.10
N ILE A 134 -16.99 -3.08 -18.45
CA ILE A 134 -16.83 -3.26 -17.00
C ILE A 134 -17.10 -1.93 -16.29
N VAL A 135 -16.66 -0.80 -16.83
CA VAL A 135 -17.00 0.54 -16.32
C VAL A 135 -18.52 0.67 -16.15
N LYS A 136 -19.28 0.28 -17.19
CA LYS A 136 -20.75 0.34 -17.16
C LYS A 136 -21.36 -0.65 -16.16
N ARG A 137 -20.88 -1.90 -16.13
CA ARG A 137 -21.42 -2.95 -15.25
C ARG A 137 -21.16 -2.69 -13.77
N GLN A 138 -19.97 -2.20 -13.43
CA GLN A 138 -19.56 -1.88 -12.05
C GLN A 138 -19.86 -0.42 -11.67
N MET A 139 -20.50 0.36 -12.56
CA MET A 139 -20.84 1.77 -12.36
C MET A 139 -19.64 2.63 -11.93
N LEU A 140 -18.48 2.39 -12.55
CA LEU A 140 -17.25 3.10 -12.24
C LEU A 140 -17.26 4.50 -12.87
N ALA A 141 -16.64 5.47 -12.19
CA ALA A 141 -16.59 6.85 -12.67
C ALA A 141 -15.65 7.05 -13.89
N SER A 142 -14.70 6.14 -14.11
CA SER A 142 -13.69 6.20 -15.17
C SER A 142 -13.15 4.81 -15.48
N ASP A 143 -12.65 4.61 -16.71
CA ASP A 143 -11.83 3.45 -17.11
C ASP A 143 -10.49 3.40 -16.36
N LEU A 144 -9.93 4.56 -15.99
CA LEU A 144 -8.69 4.68 -15.24
C LEU A 144 -8.95 4.46 -13.74
N VAL A 145 -8.63 3.26 -13.29
CA VAL A 145 -8.93 2.80 -11.93
C VAL A 145 -7.69 2.78 -11.02
N GLY A 146 -6.48 2.92 -11.54
CA GLY A 146 -5.27 2.92 -10.72
C GLY A 146 -3.99 3.14 -11.51
N ARG A 147 -2.85 2.98 -10.84
CA ARG A 147 -1.52 3.06 -11.45
C ARG A 147 -0.58 1.98 -10.91
N ARG A 148 0.39 1.60 -11.73
CA ARG A 148 1.46 0.65 -11.40
C ARG A 148 2.82 1.24 -11.74
N CYS A 149 3.81 1.00 -10.90
CA CYS A 149 5.21 1.33 -11.13
C CYS A 149 6.10 0.13 -10.83
N SER A 150 7.11 -0.10 -11.67
CA SER A 150 8.16 -1.11 -11.46
C SER A 150 9.46 -0.41 -11.07
N PHE A 151 10.09 -0.91 -10.01
CA PHE A 151 11.38 -0.42 -9.50
C PHE A 151 12.43 -1.53 -9.56
N SER A 152 13.70 -1.15 -9.73
CA SER A 152 14.85 -2.00 -9.43
C SER A 152 15.73 -1.38 -8.36
N PHE A 153 16.32 -2.23 -7.53
CA PHE A 153 17.25 -1.85 -6.48
C PHE A 153 18.06 -3.08 -6.06
N SER A 154 19.01 -2.89 -5.16
CA SER A 154 19.73 -3.98 -4.50
C SER A 154 19.66 -3.83 -2.98
N ILE A 155 19.65 -4.95 -2.27
CA ILE A 155 19.86 -5.00 -0.82
C ILE A 155 21.20 -5.70 -0.60
N GLY A 156 22.21 -4.96 -0.15
CA GLY A 156 23.59 -5.44 -0.23
C GLY A 156 23.97 -5.71 -1.69
N GLU A 157 24.42 -6.93 -1.98
CA GLU A 157 24.77 -7.37 -3.35
C GLU A 157 23.56 -7.96 -4.09
N ASP A 158 22.49 -8.30 -3.39
CA ASP A 158 21.36 -9.04 -3.95
C ASP A 158 20.42 -8.11 -4.75
N PRO A 159 20.18 -8.39 -6.05
CA PRO A 159 19.37 -7.54 -6.90
C PRO A 159 17.88 -7.91 -6.84
N PHE A 160 17.01 -6.90 -6.67
CA PHE A 160 15.56 -7.05 -6.57
C PHE A 160 14.80 -6.18 -7.57
N PHE A 161 13.61 -6.65 -7.94
CA PHE A 161 12.54 -5.83 -8.49
C PHE A 161 11.46 -5.62 -7.43
N SER A 162 10.77 -4.47 -7.49
CA SER A 162 9.52 -4.28 -6.76
C SER A 162 8.46 -3.67 -7.66
N GLU A 163 7.25 -4.21 -7.59
CA GLU A 163 6.06 -3.62 -8.17
C GLU A 163 5.31 -2.84 -7.10
N LEU A 164 4.81 -1.67 -7.47
CA LEU A 164 3.85 -0.88 -6.71
C LEU A 164 2.57 -0.80 -7.54
N VAL A 165 1.41 -1.07 -6.93
CA VAL A 165 0.11 -0.77 -7.52
C VAL A 165 -0.71 0.02 -6.51
N ILE A 166 -1.35 1.12 -6.93
CA ILE A 166 -2.26 1.89 -6.07
C ILE A 166 -3.55 2.18 -6.83
N PHE A 167 -4.68 1.95 -6.17
CA PHE A 167 -6.01 2.31 -6.65
C PHE A 167 -6.96 2.63 -5.50
N PRO A 168 -7.96 3.51 -5.71
CA PRO A 168 -9.00 3.77 -4.73
C PRO A 168 -10.12 2.71 -4.78
N VAL A 169 -10.75 2.45 -3.63
CA VAL A 169 -12.00 1.69 -3.49
C VAL A 169 -12.87 2.45 -2.48
N GLY A 170 -13.87 3.20 -2.97
CA GLY A 170 -14.67 4.10 -2.13
C GLY A 170 -13.80 5.14 -1.41
N SER A 171 -13.80 5.11 -0.07
CA SER A 171 -12.97 5.96 0.79
C SER A 171 -11.56 5.41 1.08
N ARG A 172 -11.23 4.24 0.54
CA ARG A 172 -9.98 3.52 0.83
C ARG A 172 -9.00 3.59 -0.32
N ILE A 173 -7.73 3.51 0.04
CA ILE A 173 -6.63 3.18 -0.87
C ILE A 173 -6.29 1.71 -0.67
N VAL A 174 -6.19 1.00 -1.79
CA VAL A 174 -5.52 -0.29 -1.87
C VAL A 174 -4.14 -0.05 -2.47
N LYS A 175 -3.10 -0.42 -1.73
CA LYS A 175 -1.71 -0.37 -2.19
C LYS A 175 -1.14 -1.78 -2.18
N LEU A 176 -0.63 -2.24 -3.31
CA LEU A 176 0.06 -3.50 -3.45
C LEU A 176 1.56 -3.23 -3.56
N ARG A 177 2.37 -4.03 -2.87
CA ARG A 177 3.82 -4.03 -3.04
C ARG A 177 4.29 -5.46 -3.18
N VAL A 178 4.91 -5.81 -4.30
CA VAL A 178 5.47 -7.15 -4.52
C VAL A 178 6.95 -7.00 -4.79
N THR A 179 7.81 -7.59 -3.97
CA THR A 179 9.26 -7.58 -4.12
C THR A 179 9.77 -8.97 -4.40
N TYR A 180 10.60 -9.12 -5.42
CA TYR A 180 11.11 -10.40 -5.88
C TYR A 180 12.54 -10.31 -6.42
N SER A 181 13.28 -11.41 -6.32
CA SER A 181 14.66 -11.47 -6.82
C SER A 181 14.72 -11.30 -8.34
N ARG A 182 15.73 -10.55 -8.81
CA ARG A 182 16.02 -10.41 -10.24
C ARG A 182 16.65 -11.65 -10.86
N GLU A 183 17.22 -12.51 -10.02
CA GLU A 183 17.96 -13.68 -10.47
C GLU A 183 17.05 -14.85 -10.85
N ILE A 184 15.79 -14.82 -10.39
CA ILE A 184 14.82 -15.88 -10.64
C ILE A 184 13.82 -15.42 -11.70
N THR A 185 14.02 -15.87 -12.94
CA THR A 185 13.25 -15.40 -14.11
C THR A 185 11.73 -15.61 -13.96
N SER A 186 11.30 -16.70 -13.32
CA SER A 186 9.87 -16.98 -13.11
C SER A 186 9.19 -16.02 -12.15
N GLU A 187 9.93 -15.33 -11.29
CA GLU A 187 9.35 -14.51 -10.22
C GLU A 187 8.67 -13.25 -10.74
N LYS A 188 9.13 -12.69 -11.86
CA LYS A 188 8.40 -11.60 -12.52
C LYS A 188 6.99 -12.04 -12.91
N ALA A 189 6.86 -13.21 -13.52
CA ALA A 189 5.55 -13.74 -13.93
C ALA A 189 4.66 -14.07 -12.72
N ASN A 190 5.24 -14.60 -11.64
CA ASN A 190 4.51 -14.87 -10.40
C ASN A 190 4.03 -13.58 -9.73
N ALA A 191 4.87 -12.54 -9.68
CA ALA A 191 4.51 -11.24 -9.14
C ALA A 191 3.36 -10.60 -9.94
N LEU A 192 3.43 -10.62 -11.28
CA LEU A 192 2.36 -10.10 -12.13
C LEU A 192 1.04 -10.85 -11.93
N LYS A 193 1.08 -12.19 -11.87
CA LYS A 193 -0.11 -13.00 -11.55
C LYS A 193 -0.70 -12.67 -10.19
N PHE A 194 0.14 -12.41 -9.18
CA PHE A 194 -0.31 -11.98 -7.87
C PHE A 194 -1.05 -10.64 -7.95
N LEU A 195 -0.46 -9.64 -8.61
CA LEU A 195 -1.09 -8.32 -8.78
C LEU A 195 -2.43 -8.42 -9.49
N GLU A 196 -2.48 -9.15 -10.61
CA GLU A 196 -3.72 -9.36 -11.36
C GLU A 196 -4.80 -10.06 -10.53
N ALA A 197 -4.43 -11.10 -9.79
CA ALA A 197 -5.37 -11.83 -8.93
C ALA A 197 -5.94 -10.92 -7.83
N VAL A 198 -5.11 -10.11 -7.17
CA VAL A 198 -5.59 -9.18 -6.15
C VAL A 198 -6.47 -8.08 -6.76
N CYS A 199 -6.08 -7.50 -7.90
CA CYS A 199 -6.90 -6.50 -8.58
C CYS A 199 -8.27 -7.07 -9.00
N ARG A 200 -8.35 -8.37 -9.31
CA ARG A 200 -9.60 -9.04 -9.67
C ARG A 200 -10.61 -9.18 -8.54
N GLU A 201 -10.17 -9.05 -7.29
CA GLU A 201 -11.09 -8.96 -6.13
C GLU A 201 -11.89 -7.65 -6.11
N PHE A 202 -11.46 -6.65 -6.90
CA PHE A 202 -12.09 -5.33 -6.95
C PHE A 202 -12.71 -5.03 -8.32
N PHE A 203 -12.07 -5.51 -9.39
CA PHE A 203 -12.49 -5.25 -10.77
C PHE A 203 -12.59 -6.55 -11.55
N GLU A 204 -13.66 -6.76 -12.32
CA GLU A 204 -13.85 -8.01 -13.07
C GLU A 204 -12.67 -8.33 -14.02
N LYS A 205 -12.04 -7.29 -14.56
CA LYS A 205 -10.83 -7.36 -15.38
C LYS A 205 -10.04 -6.07 -15.24
N VAL A 206 -8.72 -6.17 -15.25
CA VAL A 206 -7.80 -5.04 -15.31
C VAL A 206 -6.78 -5.24 -16.42
N GLU A 207 -6.32 -4.14 -17.00
CA GLU A 207 -5.25 -4.08 -17.98
C GLU A 207 -4.23 -3.04 -17.53
N PHE A 208 -2.95 -3.43 -17.47
CA PHE A 208 -1.85 -2.50 -17.22
C PHE A 208 -1.33 -2.00 -18.56
N VAL A 209 -1.65 -0.76 -18.88
CA VAL A 209 -1.24 -0.11 -20.13
C VAL A 209 -0.01 0.73 -19.84
N PRO A 210 1.13 0.51 -20.53
CA PRO A 210 2.32 1.33 -20.33
C PRO A 210 2.00 2.80 -20.51
N ASP A 211 2.46 3.63 -19.57
CA ASP A 211 2.46 5.06 -19.76
C ASP A 211 3.46 5.33 -20.87
N LYS A 212 2.97 5.82 -22.02
CA LYS A 212 3.88 6.25 -23.09
C LYS A 212 4.81 7.29 -22.47
N PRO A 213 6.13 7.24 -22.72
CA PRO A 213 6.98 8.35 -22.35
C PRO A 213 6.35 9.59 -22.99
N ASP A 214 6.02 10.59 -22.18
CA ASP A 214 5.62 11.90 -22.69
C ASP A 214 6.64 12.24 -23.76
N SER A 215 6.18 12.35 -25.01
CA SER A 215 7.00 12.79 -26.11
C SER A 215 7.51 14.18 -25.74
N GLN A 216 8.70 14.23 -25.13
CA GLN A 216 9.40 15.47 -24.89
C GLN A 216 9.53 16.15 -26.26
N PRO A 217 9.13 17.42 -26.40
CA PRO A 217 9.51 18.13 -27.61
C PRO A 217 11.03 18.15 -27.65
N LEU A 218 11.59 17.57 -28.71
CA LEU A 218 13.00 17.75 -29.06
C LEU A 218 13.27 19.26 -29.05
N LYS A 219 14.07 19.70 -28.08
CA LYS A 219 14.66 21.04 -28.08
C LYS A 219 15.91 21.04 -28.94
#